data_AF-A0A9N9T298-F1
#
_entry.id   AF-A0A9N9T298-F1
#
_cell.length_a   1.000
_cell.length_b   1.000
_cell.length_c   1.000
_cell.angle_alpha   90.00
_cell.angle_beta   90.00
_cell.angle_gamma   90.00
#
_symmetry.space_group_name_H-M   'P 1'
#
loop_
_entity.id
_entity.type
_entity.pdbx_description
1 polymer ?
#
loop_
_entity_poly.entity_id
_entity_poly.type
_entity_poly.pdbx_seq_one_letter_code
_entity_poly.pdbx_strand_id
1 'polypeptide(L)'
;MDCLRNCPKLPWMIDFNSNEAKDVLNNQYEAAFCTSNIDYLTKLNIRSIPARFKSTQIVCSINPNISLNTIEELLAGGMRVAVLVAPNLDKLKEVLVKVRTMVDIFSRKIRRVVPLGIGLEIKGPEIRIGSLKGNKKQIYMEEGKETKLTTQPDLEEFVNEDMIYVDYDNFPNVVQPGDQVVLDNGSVTLVALDCVESIIRCIVDKAGMLISNASVTVPNATIPLPAISASDKELLKMAIGECVEYLFVSGIQNKQGVLDVKDILGSRGNAILIVVKVDTEIAVENIDEIIKIADGILIDADRLVIELPKEKVFLIQKSIAAKCNLAGKPIISTSSVANATEISKSEVIDITNSVLSGTDALLLPRNTNNKDIIKFVSIICKEATIFRPSKSFSRSNGTYIQPWDFCCGGSFK
;
A
#
# COMPACT_ATOMS: atom_id res chain seq x y z
N MET A 1 -26.83 -13.86 43.81
CA MET A 1 -26.06 -13.52 42.59
C MET A 1 -24.59 -13.16 42.88
N ASP A 2 -24.06 -13.41 44.09
CA ASP A 2 -22.69 -13.02 44.46
C ASP A 2 -21.65 -14.14 44.28
N CYS A 3 -22.07 -15.38 44.01
CA CYS A 3 -21.17 -16.53 43.83
C CYS A 3 -20.47 -16.57 42.46
N LEU A 4 -20.91 -15.79 41.46
CA LEU A 4 -20.21 -15.67 40.17
C LEU A 4 -19.01 -14.70 40.23
N ARG A 5 -18.82 -13.98 41.36
CA ARG A 5 -17.81 -12.91 41.47
C ARG A 5 -16.37 -13.43 41.61
N ASN A 6 -16.17 -14.68 42.01
CA ASN A 6 -14.87 -15.26 42.32
C ASN A 6 -14.58 -16.59 41.60
N CYS A 7 -15.28 -16.91 40.50
CA CYS A 7 -14.87 -18.05 39.69
C CYS A 7 -13.49 -17.76 39.09
N PRO A 8 -12.46 -18.58 39.36
CA PRO A 8 -11.15 -18.39 38.77
C PRO A 8 -11.29 -18.44 37.25
N LYS A 9 -10.99 -17.31 36.59
CA LYS A 9 -11.01 -17.26 35.15
C LYS A 9 -9.86 -18.08 34.60
N LEU A 10 -10.17 -19.12 33.84
CA LEU A 10 -9.18 -19.89 33.11
C LEU A 10 -8.55 -18.97 32.04
N PRO A 11 -7.24 -19.07 31.77
CA PRO A 11 -6.53 -18.15 30.87
C PRO A 11 -7.08 -18.07 29.43
N TRP A 12 -7.90 -19.05 29.03
CA TRP A 12 -8.51 -19.15 27.71
C TRP A 12 -9.98 -18.69 27.66
N MET A 13 -10.59 -18.33 28.79
CA MET A 13 -11.96 -17.80 28.77
C MET A 13 -11.97 -16.37 28.21
N ILE A 14 -12.93 -16.11 27.34
CA ILE A 14 -13.15 -14.79 26.76
C ILE A 14 -13.68 -13.86 27.86
N ASP A 15 -13.03 -12.71 28.04
CA ASP A 15 -13.53 -11.66 28.91
C ASP A 15 -14.71 -10.96 28.23
N PHE A 16 -15.93 -11.38 28.58
CA PHE A 16 -17.14 -10.82 28.01
C PHE A 16 -17.44 -9.39 28.48
N ASN A 17 -17.05 -9.02 29.70
CA ASN A 17 -17.39 -7.72 30.28
C ASN A 17 -16.14 -6.89 30.52
N SER A 18 -16.26 -5.56 30.41
CA SER A 18 -15.19 -4.64 30.75
C SER A 18 -14.90 -4.66 32.25
N ASN A 19 -13.62 -4.56 32.64
CA ASN A 19 -13.22 -4.58 34.05
C ASN A 19 -13.64 -3.30 34.80
N GLU A 20 -13.82 -2.18 34.09
CA GLU A 20 -14.15 -0.87 34.65
C GLU A 20 -15.67 -0.59 34.66
N ALA A 21 -16.41 -1.06 33.66
CA ALA A 21 -17.86 -0.95 33.56
C ALA A 21 -18.47 -2.35 33.36
N LYS A 22 -18.84 -3.00 34.47
CA LYS A 22 -19.24 -4.42 34.51
C LYS A 22 -20.44 -4.78 33.63
N ASP A 23 -21.21 -3.80 33.19
CA ASP A 23 -22.40 -3.98 32.32
C ASP A 23 -22.11 -3.80 30.83
N VAL A 24 -20.87 -3.44 30.44
CA VAL A 24 -20.48 -3.24 29.03
C VAL A 24 -19.82 -4.50 28.50
N LEU A 25 -20.37 -5.04 27.40
CA LEU A 25 -19.78 -6.16 26.69
C LEU A 25 -18.56 -5.71 25.87
N ASN A 26 -17.45 -6.45 25.96
CA ASN A 26 -16.22 -6.22 25.18
C ASN A 26 -16.44 -6.55 23.68
N ASN A 27 -15.47 -6.19 22.83
CA ASN A 27 -15.51 -6.39 21.37
C ASN A 27 -16.73 -5.77 20.66
N GLN A 28 -17.36 -4.79 21.29
CA GLN A 28 -18.60 -4.16 20.83
C GLN A 28 -19.72 -5.18 20.61
N TYR A 29 -19.78 -6.28 21.37
CA TYR A 29 -20.76 -7.35 21.15
C TYR A 29 -22.21 -6.83 21.14
N GLU A 30 -22.54 -5.86 21.99
CA GLU A 30 -23.90 -5.28 22.01
C GLU A 30 -24.26 -4.62 20.66
N ALA A 31 -23.34 -3.86 20.07
CA ALA A 31 -23.52 -3.27 18.75
C ALA A 31 -23.51 -4.35 17.65
N ALA A 32 -22.61 -5.34 17.77
CA ALA A 32 -22.42 -6.40 16.81
C ALA A 32 -23.67 -7.26 16.57
N PHE A 33 -24.56 -7.39 17.56
CA PHE A 33 -25.82 -8.13 17.43
C PHE A 33 -27.01 -7.29 16.95
N CYS A 34 -26.82 -6.00 16.66
CA CYS A 34 -27.84 -5.18 16.04
C CYS A 34 -28.21 -5.67 14.63
N THR A 35 -29.48 -5.50 14.26
CA THR A 35 -30.02 -5.96 12.97
C THR A 35 -29.78 -4.97 11.85
N SER A 36 -29.74 -3.67 12.15
CA SER A 36 -29.51 -2.61 11.19
C SER A 36 -28.15 -1.93 11.42
N ASN A 37 -27.59 -1.34 10.36
CA ASN A 37 -26.34 -0.60 10.45
C ASN A 37 -26.47 0.67 11.31
N ILE A 38 -27.64 1.32 11.30
CA ILE A 38 -27.86 2.52 12.12
C ILE A 38 -27.90 2.16 13.61
N ASP A 39 -28.60 1.07 13.97
CA ASP A 39 -28.62 0.59 15.35
C ASP A 39 -27.23 0.16 15.83
N TYR A 40 -26.45 -0.50 14.97
CA TYR A 40 -25.04 -0.80 15.24
C TYR A 40 -24.26 0.47 15.61
N LEU A 41 -24.37 1.53 14.82
CA LEU A 41 -23.65 2.79 15.07
C LEU A 41 -24.10 3.46 16.38
N THR A 42 -25.38 3.41 16.73
CA THR A 42 -25.90 4.00 17.98
C THR A 42 -25.43 3.29 19.24
N LYS A 43 -25.01 2.02 19.14
CA LYS A 43 -24.61 1.19 20.27
C LYS A 43 -23.10 1.03 20.42
N LEU A 44 -22.30 1.68 19.58
CA LEU A 44 -20.85 1.70 19.75
C LEU A 44 -20.48 2.31 21.10
N ASN A 45 -19.63 1.61 21.85
CA ASN A 45 -19.31 1.97 23.24
C ASN A 45 -17.79 2.05 23.45
N ILE A 46 -17.31 3.24 23.82
CA ILE A 46 -15.88 3.49 24.07
C ILE A 46 -15.31 2.72 25.28
N ARG A 47 -16.18 2.22 26.17
CA ARG A 47 -15.77 1.43 27.34
C ARG A 47 -15.63 -0.07 27.04
N SER A 48 -16.08 -0.51 25.86
CA SER A 48 -15.87 -1.87 25.40
C SER A 48 -14.41 -2.05 25.01
N ILE A 49 -13.75 -3.04 25.60
CA ILE A 49 -12.34 -3.34 25.32
C ILE A 49 -12.26 -4.22 24.05
N PRO A 50 -11.36 -3.92 23.09
CA PRO A 50 -11.22 -4.72 21.88
C PRO A 50 -10.50 -6.05 22.13
N ALA A 51 -10.48 -6.90 21.11
CA ALA A 51 -9.85 -8.20 21.20
C ALA A 51 -8.34 -8.06 21.42
N ARG A 52 -7.75 -9.03 22.14
CA ARG A 52 -6.31 -9.05 22.36
C ARG A 52 -5.53 -9.16 21.05
N PHE A 53 -6.06 -9.93 20.11
CA PHE A 53 -5.46 -10.19 18.80
C PHE A 53 -5.90 -9.13 17.78
N LYS A 54 -4.99 -8.81 16.86
CA LYS A 54 -5.23 -7.90 15.75
C LYS A 54 -5.39 -8.70 14.46
N SER A 55 -6.46 -8.46 13.72
CA SER A 55 -6.71 -9.12 12.43
C SER A 55 -5.98 -8.44 11.27
N THR A 56 -6.09 -7.12 11.13
CA THR A 56 -5.41 -6.37 10.05
C THR A 56 -3.90 -6.30 10.29
N GLN A 57 -3.07 -6.76 9.36
CA GLN A 57 -1.62 -6.81 9.50
C GLN A 57 -0.95 -5.46 9.23
N ILE A 58 0.31 -5.32 9.67
CA ILE A 58 1.11 -4.10 9.44
C ILE A 58 2.29 -4.48 8.54
N VAL A 59 2.37 -3.79 7.42
CA VAL A 59 3.44 -3.86 6.43
C VAL A 59 4.28 -2.60 6.58
N CYS A 60 5.60 -2.74 6.67
CA CYS A 60 6.49 -1.59 6.71
C CYS A 60 7.47 -1.63 5.54
N SER A 61 7.67 -0.48 4.90
CA SER A 61 8.76 -0.32 3.94
C SER A 61 10.08 -0.14 4.67
N ILE A 62 11.11 -0.88 4.29
CA ILE A 62 12.43 -0.87 4.89
C ILE A 62 13.41 -0.12 3.99
N ASN A 63 13.94 0.98 4.51
CA ASN A 63 14.92 1.82 3.83
C ASN A 63 16.31 1.15 3.77
N PRO A 64 17.15 1.50 2.77
CA PRO A 64 18.46 0.89 2.60
C PRO A 64 19.43 1.15 3.75
N ASN A 65 19.28 2.30 4.41
CA ASN A 65 20.19 2.75 5.47
C ASN A 65 19.64 2.46 6.88
N ILE A 66 18.72 1.50 7.00
CA ILE A 66 18.11 1.14 8.29
C ILE A 66 19.14 0.49 9.24
N SER A 67 19.00 0.77 10.53
CA SER A 67 19.79 0.15 11.59
C SER A 67 19.12 -1.12 12.12
N LEU A 68 19.91 -2.04 12.71
CA LEU A 68 19.36 -3.24 13.35
C LEU A 68 18.41 -2.90 14.51
N ASN A 69 18.75 -1.87 15.30
CA ASN A 69 17.90 -1.41 16.40
C ASN A 69 16.54 -0.93 15.90
N THR A 70 16.51 -0.21 14.77
CA THR A 70 15.25 0.22 14.15
C THR A 70 14.43 -0.98 13.69
N ILE A 71 15.04 -2.00 13.06
CA ILE A 71 14.31 -3.22 12.68
C ILE A 71 13.73 -3.93 13.92
N GLU A 72 14.50 -4.00 15.02
CA GLU A 72 14.00 -4.54 16.29
C GLU A 72 12.78 -3.75 16.80
N GLU A 73 12.83 -2.42 16.73
CA GLU A 73 11.73 -1.54 17.09
C GLU A 73 10.49 -1.79 16.23
N LEU A 74 10.63 -1.95 14.91
CA LEU A 74 9.54 -2.30 14.01
C LEU A 74 8.90 -3.65 14.37
N LEU A 75 9.73 -4.67 14.62
CA LEU A 75 9.28 -6.00 15.05
C LEU A 75 8.54 -5.94 16.39
N ALA A 76 9.08 -5.19 17.35
CA ALA A 76 8.46 -4.98 18.66
C ALA A 76 7.19 -4.14 18.59
N GLY A 77 7.05 -3.30 17.55
CA GLY A 77 5.83 -2.54 17.24
C GLY A 77 4.70 -3.42 16.70
N GLY A 78 5.05 -4.52 16.02
CA GLY A 78 4.10 -5.48 15.47
C GLY A 78 4.11 -5.59 13.94
N MET A 79 5.20 -5.17 13.28
CA MET A 79 5.44 -5.41 11.86
C MET A 79 5.34 -6.91 11.52
N ARG A 80 4.70 -7.23 10.40
CA ARG A 80 4.46 -8.61 9.94
C ARG A 80 4.93 -8.88 8.53
N VAL A 81 5.04 -7.84 7.71
CA VAL A 81 5.69 -7.91 6.40
C VAL A 81 6.67 -6.74 6.30
N ALA A 82 7.89 -7.04 5.86
CA ALA A 82 8.92 -6.06 5.55
C ALA A 82 9.07 -5.95 4.03
N VAL A 83 8.79 -4.79 3.45
CA VAL A 83 8.95 -4.52 2.02
C VAL A 83 10.28 -3.81 1.83
N LEU A 84 11.25 -4.48 1.20
CA LEU A 84 12.59 -3.96 1.03
C LEU A 84 12.65 -3.07 -0.21
N VAL A 85 13.17 -1.85 -0.02
CA VAL A 85 13.36 -0.88 -1.10
C VAL A 85 14.82 -0.42 -1.07
N ALA A 86 15.53 -0.54 -2.18
CA ALA A 86 16.92 -0.12 -2.29
C ALA A 86 17.25 0.41 -3.70
N PRO A 87 18.26 1.29 -3.84
CA PRO A 87 18.64 1.84 -5.14
C PRO A 87 19.37 0.82 -6.03
N ASN A 88 20.01 -0.19 -5.44
CA ASN A 88 20.77 -1.21 -6.14
C ASN A 88 20.64 -2.57 -5.45
N LEU A 89 21.02 -3.64 -6.18
CA LEU A 89 20.87 -5.02 -5.73
C LEU A 89 21.78 -5.37 -4.55
N ASP A 90 23.00 -4.83 -4.51
CA ASP A 90 23.95 -5.11 -3.42
C ASP A 90 23.44 -4.58 -2.09
N LYS A 91 22.91 -3.36 -2.08
CA LYS A 91 22.30 -2.77 -0.88
C LYS A 91 21.04 -3.51 -0.49
N LEU A 92 20.24 -3.98 -1.45
CA LEU A 92 19.05 -4.79 -1.18
C LEU A 92 19.42 -6.10 -0.46
N LYS A 93 20.48 -6.78 -0.90
CA LYS A 93 21.01 -7.98 -0.23
C LYS A 93 21.51 -7.68 1.18
N GLU A 94 22.23 -6.59 1.38
CA GLU A 94 22.68 -6.16 2.71
C GLU A 94 21.49 -5.98 3.67
N VAL A 95 20.44 -5.30 3.23
CA VAL A 95 19.23 -5.06 4.02
C VAL A 95 18.50 -6.37 4.31
N LEU A 96 18.38 -7.26 3.32
CA LEU A 96 17.76 -8.57 3.49
C LEU A 96 18.46 -9.38 4.59
N VAL A 97 19.79 -9.43 4.56
CA VAL A 97 20.59 -10.13 5.59
C VAL A 97 20.36 -9.51 6.97
N LYS A 98 20.33 -8.17 7.07
CA LYS A 98 20.04 -7.46 8.33
C LYS A 98 18.66 -7.82 8.88
N VAL A 99 17.63 -7.81 8.03
CA VAL A 99 16.25 -8.14 8.44
C VAL A 99 16.16 -9.57 8.94
N ARG A 100 16.69 -10.56 8.20
CA ARG A 100 16.70 -11.97 8.60
C ARG A 100 17.43 -12.19 9.93
N THR A 101 18.63 -11.61 10.04
CA THR A 101 19.45 -11.69 11.26
C THR A 101 18.70 -11.12 12.47
N MET A 102 18.05 -9.97 12.30
CA MET A 102 17.32 -9.33 13.39
C MET A 102 16.05 -10.12 13.79
N VAL A 103 15.34 -10.73 12.83
CA VAL A 103 14.21 -11.61 13.12
C VAL A 103 14.63 -12.80 13.98
N ASP A 104 15.78 -13.41 13.69
CA ASP A 104 16.32 -14.51 14.48
C ASP A 104 16.72 -14.07 15.89
N ILE A 105 17.45 -12.97 16.01
CA ILE A 105 17.84 -12.38 17.30
C ILE A 105 16.60 -12.06 18.14
N PHE A 106 15.63 -11.39 17.54
CA PHE A 106 14.41 -10.99 18.22
C PHE A 106 13.58 -12.20 18.66
N SER A 107 13.45 -13.21 17.81
CA SER A 107 12.73 -14.45 18.13
C SER A 107 13.36 -15.18 19.33
N ARG A 108 14.69 -15.24 19.40
CA ARG A 108 15.43 -15.79 20.54
C ARG A 108 15.23 -14.95 21.80
N LYS A 109 15.30 -13.62 21.68
CA LYS A 109 15.12 -12.68 22.79
C LYS A 109 13.75 -12.86 23.47
N ILE A 110 12.68 -13.00 22.67
CA ILE A 110 11.32 -13.19 23.21
C ILE A 110 10.95 -14.66 23.45
N ARG A 111 11.86 -15.60 23.19
CA ARG A 111 11.66 -17.06 23.28
C ARG A 111 10.43 -17.55 22.50
N ARG A 112 10.18 -16.95 21.33
CA ARG A 112 9.07 -17.29 20.45
C ARG A 112 9.44 -16.97 19.02
N VAL A 113 9.16 -17.89 18.09
CA VAL A 113 9.32 -17.64 16.65
C VAL A 113 8.41 -16.50 16.22
N VAL A 114 8.99 -15.47 15.60
CA VAL A 114 8.24 -14.37 15.00
C VAL A 114 8.27 -14.55 13.48
N PRO A 115 7.18 -15.05 12.87
CA PRO A 115 7.10 -15.08 11.42
C PRO A 115 7.05 -13.64 10.88
N LEU A 116 7.92 -13.35 9.93
CA LEU A 116 7.97 -12.10 9.18
C LEU A 116 7.99 -12.45 7.68
N GLY A 117 7.02 -11.95 6.92
CA GLY A 117 7.08 -12.00 5.47
C GLY A 117 8.06 -10.96 4.94
N ILE A 118 8.82 -11.31 3.92
CA ILE A 118 9.75 -10.39 3.26
C ILE A 118 9.28 -10.21 1.83
N GLY A 119 9.11 -8.95 1.44
CA GLY A 119 8.73 -8.57 0.09
C GLY A 119 9.78 -7.69 -0.57
N LEU A 120 9.85 -7.74 -1.90
CA LEU A 120 10.62 -6.77 -2.68
C LEU A 120 9.66 -5.91 -3.51
N GLU A 121 9.96 -4.61 -3.62
CA GLU A 121 9.23 -3.69 -4.50
C GLU A 121 9.94 -3.56 -5.86
N ILE A 122 9.20 -3.86 -6.93
CA ILE A 122 9.56 -3.58 -8.31
C ILE A 122 8.83 -2.30 -8.73
N LYS A 123 9.58 -1.36 -9.29
CA LYS A 123 9.04 -0.07 -9.74
C LYS A 123 8.34 -0.18 -11.09
N GLY A 124 8.76 -1.12 -11.94
CA GLY A 124 8.37 -1.13 -13.34
C GLY A 124 9.03 0.03 -14.09
N PRO A 125 8.80 0.15 -15.41
CA PRO A 125 9.26 1.30 -16.15
C PRO A 125 8.49 2.55 -15.73
N GLU A 126 9.24 3.60 -15.46
CA GLU A 126 8.74 4.94 -15.20
C GLU A 126 9.40 5.87 -16.20
N ILE A 127 8.66 6.83 -16.72
CA ILE A 127 9.26 7.90 -17.50
C ILE A 127 9.89 8.90 -16.53
N ARG A 128 11.09 9.36 -16.85
CA ARG A 128 11.86 10.32 -16.06
C ARG A 128 12.44 11.41 -16.95
N ILE A 129 12.77 12.51 -16.29
CA ILE A 129 13.56 13.56 -16.91
C ILE A 129 15.06 13.26 -16.83
N GLY A 130 15.83 13.95 -17.65
CA GLY A 130 17.30 13.90 -17.60
C GLY A 130 17.92 14.60 -16.38
N SER A 131 19.23 14.78 -16.46
CA SER A 131 20.02 15.50 -15.46
C SER A 131 20.02 17.01 -15.71
N LEU A 132 19.90 17.78 -14.63
CA LEU A 132 19.94 19.25 -14.68
C LEU A 132 21.30 19.76 -15.14
N LYS A 133 21.27 20.75 -16.04
CA LYS A 133 22.47 21.40 -16.58
C LYS A 133 23.32 22.02 -15.48
N GLY A 134 24.62 21.74 -15.53
CA GLY A 134 25.63 22.38 -14.66
C GLY A 134 25.63 21.89 -13.22
N ASN A 135 25.22 20.63 -12.96
CA ASN A 135 25.18 20.02 -11.62
C ASN A 135 24.32 20.80 -10.61
N LYS A 136 23.32 21.55 -11.09
CA LYS A 136 22.32 22.18 -10.21
C LYS A 136 21.55 21.08 -9.48
N LYS A 137 21.24 21.31 -8.19
CA LYS A 137 20.42 20.38 -7.41
C LYS A 137 18.93 20.48 -7.75
N GLN A 138 18.46 21.68 -8.10
CA GLN A 138 17.08 21.96 -8.45
C GLN A 138 17.00 23.21 -9.35
N ILE A 139 15.95 23.30 -10.16
CA ILE A 139 15.55 24.51 -10.91
C ILE A 139 14.11 24.88 -10.55
N TYR A 140 13.78 26.16 -10.62
CA TYR A 140 12.42 26.64 -10.37
C TYR A 140 11.70 26.89 -11.69
N MET A 141 10.54 26.25 -11.86
CA MET A 141 9.67 26.44 -13.01
C MET A 141 8.62 27.48 -12.65
N GLU A 142 8.62 28.60 -13.35
CA GLU A 142 7.70 29.72 -13.11
C GLU A 142 6.38 29.54 -13.86
N GLU A 143 5.26 29.80 -13.18
CA GLU A 143 3.91 29.70 -13.76
C GLU A 143 3.75 30.65 -14.96
N GLY A 144 3.09 30.18 -16.02
CA GLY A 144 2.89 30.92 -17.26
C GLY A 144 4.11 30.96 -18.18
N LYS A 145 5.28 30.48 -17.77
CA LYS A 145 6.46 30.42 -18.63
C LYS A 145 6.35 29.25 -19.63
N GLU A 146 6.76 29.47 -20.87
CA GLU A 146 6.89 28.40 -21.86
C GLU A 146 8.15 27.55 -21.60
N THR A 147 8.03 26.25 -21.79
CA THR A 147 9.12 25.28 -21.76
C THR A 147 8.93 24.24 -22.87
N LYS A 148 9.95 23.42 -23.13
CA LYS A 148 9.94 22.42 -24.19
C LYS A 148 10.33 21.05 -23.64
N LEU A 149 9.62 20.01 -24.07
CA LEU A 149 9.99 18.62 -23.81
C LEU A 149 10.60 18.00 -25.07
N THR A 150 11.70 17.27 -24.90
CA THR A 150 12.44 16.62 -25.98
C THR A 150 12.86 15.22 -25.57
N THR A 151 13.03 14.32 -26.55
CA THR A 151 13.54 12.96 -26.36
C THR A 151 14.93 12.78 -26.99
N GLN A 152 15.59 13.88 -27.38
CA GLN A 152 16.93 13.81 -27.98
C GLN A 152 17.99 13.43 -26.93
N PRO A 153 18.69 12.29 -27.09
CA PRO A 153 19.64 11.80 -26.07
C PRO A 153 20.78 12.78 -25.76
N ASP A 154 21.21 13.59 -26.72
CA ASP A 154 22.26 14.59 -26.55
C ASP A 154 21.89 15.67 -25.50
N LEU A 155 20.60 15.80 -25.16
CA LEU A 155 20.09 16.76 -24.20
C LEU A 155 19.80 16.15 -22.82
N GLU A 156 20.10 14.86 -22.62
CA GLU A 156 19.86 14.16 -21.36
C GLU A 156 20.52 14.86 -20.16
N GLU A 157 21.72 15.42 -20.32
CA GLU A 157 22.44 16.14 -19.25
C GLU A 157 22.25 17.66 -19.26
N PHE A 158 21.36 18.18 -20.12
CA PHE A 158 21.19 19.62 -20.36
C PHE A 158 19.83 20.17 -19.95
N VAL A 159 19.11 19.48 -19.04
CA VAL A 159 17.80 19.91 -18.56
C VAL A 159 17.88 21.26 -17.86
N ASN A 160 17.02 22.19 -18.26
CA ASN A 160 16.90 23.54 -17.71
C ASN A 160 15.46 24.06 -17.85
N GLU A 161 15.23 25.31 -17.45
CA GLU A 161 13.89 25.93 -17.42
C GLU A 161 13.24 26.01 -18.81
N ASP A 162 14.03 26.07 -19.89
CA ASP A 162 13.55 26.24 -21.26
C ASP A 162 13.45 24.92 -22.04
N MET A 163 14.15 23.87 -21.60
CA MET A 163 14.22 22.57 -22.29
C MET A 163 14.43 21.42 -21.30
N ILE A 164 13.54 20.43 -21.35
CA ILE A 164 13.52 19.25 -20.48
C ILE A 164 13.59 17.99 -21.35
N TYR A 165 14.60 17.17 -21.10
CA TYR A 165 14.73 15.83 -21.69
C TYR A 165 13.81 14.85 -20.98
N VAL A 166 13.18 13.94 -21.72
CA VAL A 166 12.31 12.86 -21.24
C VAL A 166 12.82 11.52 -21.81
N ASP A 167 12.99 10.51 -20.95
CA ASP A 167 13.60 9.21 -21.28
C ASP A 167 12.68 8.19 -21.98
N TYR A 168 11.70 8.68 -22.75
CA TYR A 168 10.78 7.84 -23.52
C TYR A 168 10.69 8.32 -24.96
N ASP A 169 11.39 7.65 -25.88
CA ASP A 169 11.53 8.07 -27.28
C ASP A 169 10.19 8.35 -27.98
N ASN A 170 9.15 7.58 -27.63
CA ASN A 170 7.82 7.68 -28.23
C ASN A 170 6.90 8.71 -27.53
N PHE A 171 7.41 9.48 -26.56
CA PHE A 171 6.65 10.48 -25.79
C PHE A 171 5.93 11.52 -26.67
N PRO A 172 6.55 12.08 -27.74
CA PRO A 172 5.90 13.04 -28.62
C PRO A 172 4.69 12.50 -29.39
N ASN A 173 4.57 11.17 -29.56
CA ASN A 173 3.43 10.55 -30.22
C ASN A 173 2.28 10.27 -29.24
N VAL A 174 2.56 10.22 -27.94
CA VAL A 174 1.59 9.89 -26.91
C VAL A 174 0.90 11.14 -26.36
N VAL A 175 1.66 12.21 -26.14
CA VAL A 175 1.14 13.48 -25.60
C VAL A 175 0.40 14.26 -26.68
N GLN A 176 -0.85 14.66 -26.38
CA GLN A 176 -1.68 15.47 -27.27
C GLN A 176 -1.77 16.93 -26.77
N PRO A 177 -2.04 17.90 -27.67
CA PRO A 177 -2.38 19.26 -27.27
C PRO A 177 -3.51 19.30 -26.23
N GLY A 178 -3.28 20.01 -25.11
CA GLY A 178 -4.20 20.10 -23.98
C GLY A 178 -3.94 19.09 -22.86
N ASP A 179 -3.09 18.08 -23.07
CA ASP A 179 -2.74 17.13 -22.02
C ASP A 179 -1.91 17.78 -20.90
N GLN A 180 -2.13 17.31 -19.68
CA GLN A 180 -1.31 17.67 -18.53
C GLN A 180 -0.11 16.73 -18.44
N VAL A 181 1.09 17.31 -18.37
CA VAL A 181 2.33 16.60 -18.07
C VAL A 181 2.76 16.96 -16.66
N VAL A 182 2.69 15.98 -15.77
CA VAL A 182 2.99 16.13 -14.36
C VAL A 182 4.43 15.69 -14.10
N LEU A 183 5.24 16.58 -13.53
CA LEU A 183 6.64 16.33 -13.20
C LEU A 183 6.85 16.26 -11.69
N ASP A 184 7.77 15.40 -11.27
CA ASP A 184 8.19 15.21 -9.88
C ASP A 184 7.01 15.04 -8.91
N ASN A 185 6.17 14.03 -9.21
CA ASN A 185 4.99 13.66 -8.41
C ASN A 185 4.04 14.84 -8.12
N GLY A 186 3.88 15.76 -9.07
CA GLY A 186 2.99 16.91 -8.94
C GLY A 186 3.65 18.17 -8.36
N SER A 187 4.97 18.21 -8.24
CA SER A 187 5.70 19.44 -7.91
C SER A 187 5.49 20.51 -8.99
N VAL A 188 5.63 20.12 -10.27
CA VAL A 188 5.42 20.97 -11.44
C VAL A 188 4.38 20.33 -12.35
N THR A 189 3.46 21.13 -12.87
CA THR A 189 2.48 20.68 -13.88
C THR A 189 2.61 21.54 -15.11
N LEU A 190 2.71 20.89 -16.26
CA LEU A 190 2.77 21.52 -17.56
C LEU A 190 1.50 21.20 -18.34
N VAL A 191 1.10 22.08 -19.24
CA VAL A 191 0.05 21.82 -20.24
C VAL A 191 0.70 21.83 -21.63
N ALA A 192 0.53 20.74 -22.37
CA ALA A 192 1.03 20.62 -23.73
C ALA A 192 0.25 21.57 -24.66
N LEU A 193 0.96 22.40 -25.40
CA LEU A 193 0.40 23.35 -26.36
C LEU A 193 0.33 22.74 -27.75
N ASP A 194 1.46 22.23 -28.24
CA ASP A 194 1.57 21.48 -29.49
C ASP A 194 2.85 20.64 -29.52
N CYS A 195 2.97 19.81 -30.56
CA CYS A 195 4.17 19.02 -30.84
C CYS A 195 4.64 19.29 -32.26
N VAL A 196 5.87 19.78 -32.41
CA VAL A 196 6.51 20.10 -33.70
C VAL A 196 7.89 19.44 -33.73
N GLU A 197 8.19 18.67 -34.77
CA GLU A 197 9.49 18.00 -34.94
C GLU A 197 9.95 17.20 -33.70
N SER A 198 9.02 16.47 -33.08
CA SER A 198 9.26 15.69 -31.84
C SER A 198 9.61 16.52 -30.60
N ILE A 199 9.39 17.84 -30.65
CA ILE A 199 9.50 18.74 -29.50
C ILE A 199 8.10 19.16 -29.08
N ILE A 200 7.75 18.89 -27.82
CA ILE A 200 6.45 19.26 -27.24
C ILE A 200 6.61 20.62 -26.58
N ARG A 201 5.93 21.65 -27.08
CA ARG A 201 5.89 22.95 -26.41
C ARG A 201 4.85 22.89 -25.31
N CYS A 202 5.21 23.36 -24.13
CA CYS A 202 4.34 23.36 -22.97
C CYS A 202 4.35 24.72 -22.29
N ILE A 203 3.28 25.02 -21.56
CA ILE A 203 3.24 26.13 -20.60
C ILE A 203 3.21 25.56 -19.18
N VAL A 204 3.91 26.21 -18.25
CA VAL A 204 3.87 25.84 -16.84
C VAL A 204 2.53 26.28 -16.26
N ASP A 205 1.68 25.32 -15.89
CA ASP A 205 0.38 25.55 -15.25
C ASP A 205 0.52 25.65 -13.72
N LYS A 206 1.42 24.84 -13.15
CA LYS A 206 1.75 24.89 -11.71
C LYS A 206 3.25 25.08 -11.52
N ALA A 207 3.63 26.19 -10.89
CA ALA A 207 5.01 26.46 -10.52
C ALA A 207 5.54 25.50 -9.45
N GLY A 208 6.83 25.22 -9.48
CA GLY A 208 7.46 24.29 -8.54
C GLY A 208 8.95 24.12 -8.73
N MET A 209 9.55 23.32 -7.85
CA MET A 209 10.96 22.93 -7.97
C MET A 209 11.04 21.62 -8.75
N LEU A 210 11.95 21.57 -9.72
CA LEU A 210 12.26 20.38 -10.50
C LEU A 210 13.68 19.90 -10.17
N ILE A 211 13.84 18.61 -9.95
CA ILE A 211 15.11 17.94 -9.65
C ILE A 211 15.52 17.00 -10.80
N SER A 212 16.79 16.64 -10.91
CA SER A 212 17.26 15.64 -11.87
C SER A 212 16.57 14.29 -11.69
N ASN A 213 16.34 13.55 -12.78
CA ASN A 213 15.75 12.20 -12.75
C ASN A 213 14.36 12.12 -12.09
N ALA A 214 13.63 13.24 -12.04
CA ALA A 214 12.26 13.29 -11.55
C ALA A 214 11.31 12.49 -12.45
N SER A 215 10.24 11.96 -11.86
CA SER A 215 9.20 11.21 -12.58
C SER A 215 8.40 12.12 -13.51
N VAL A 216 7.92 11.53 -14.62
CA VAL A 216 7.00 12.14 -15.59
C VAL A 216 5.76 11.27 -15.67
N THR A 217 4.60 11.89 -15.52
CA THR A 217 3.29 11.25 -15.61
C THR A 217 2.38 12.06 -16.53
N VAL A 218 1.56 11.38 -17.32
CA VAL A 218 0.54 12.02 -18.18
C VAL A 218 -0.81 11.37 -17.84
N PRO A 219 -1.59 11.96 -16.91
CA PRO A 219 -2.73 11.29 -16.29
C PRO A 219 -3.77 10.72 -17.26
N ASN A 220 -4.05 11.43 -18.35
CA ASN A 220 -5.09 11.05 -19.32
C ASN A 220 -4.56 10.26 -20.53
N ALA A 221 -3.27 9.91 -20.55
CA ALA A 221 -2.66 9.26 -21.70
C ALA A 221 -2.29 7.80 -21.41
N THR A 222 -2.66 6.92 -22.34
CA THR A 222 -2.21 5.53 -22.31
C THR A 222 -0.80 5.44 -22.87
N ILE A 223 0.18 5.24 -21.99
CA ILE A 223 1.57 5.06 -22.36
C ILE A 223 1.88 3.56 -22.44
N PRO A 224 2.15 3.00 -23.64
CA PRO A 224 2.52 1.60 -23.79
C PRO A 224 3.98 1.42 -23.32
N LEU A 225 4.16 1.20 -22.03
CA LEU A 225 5.41 0.75 -21.44
C LEU A 225 5.38 -0.77 -21.24
N PRO A 226 6.52 -1.47 -21.35
CA PRO A 226 6.58 -2.87 -20.96
C PRO A 226 6.18 -3.02 -19.48
N ALA A 227 5.70 -4.18 -19.04
CA ALA A 227 5.39 -4.34 -17.61
C ALA A 227 6.64 -4.32 -16.72
N ILE A 228 7.82 -4.65 -17.27
CA ILE A 228 9.04 -4.97 -16.52
C ILE A 228 10.26 -4.41 -17.26
N SER A 229 11.10 -3.64 -16.56
CA SER A 229 12.34 -3.10 -17.11
C SER A 229 13.50 -4.12 -17.08
N ALA A 230 14.64 -3.79 -17.70
CA ALA A 230 15.82 -4.66 -17.68
C ALA A 230 16.40 -4.85 -16.27
N SER A 231 16.44 -3.79 -15.46
CA SER A 231 16.90 -3.84 -14.06
C SER A 231 15.94 -4.65 -13.19
N ASP A 232 14.64 -4.59 -13.45
CA ASP A 232 13.64 -5.39 -12.72
C ASP A 232 13.84 -6.89 -12.94
N LYS A 233 14.30 -7.32 -14.12
CA LYS A 233 14.62 -8.73 -14.38
C LYS A 233 15.74 -9.26 -13.49
N GLU A 234 16.72 -8.42 -13.16
CA GLU A 234 17.78 -8.80 -12.21
C GLU A 234 17.24 -8.90 -10.78
N LEU A 235 16.32 -8.00 -10.42
CA LEU A 235 15.65 -8.03 -9.12
C LEU A 235 14.77 -9.28 -8.96
N LEU A 236 14.05 -9.69 -10.00
CA LEU A 236 13.29 -10.94 -10.02
C LEU A 236 14.18 -12.17 -9.83
N LYS A 237 15.36 -12.21 -10.47
CA LYS A 237 16.33 -13.30 -10.26
C LYS A 237 16.81 -13.35 -8.82
N MET A 238 17.07 -12.18 -8.22
CA MET A 238 17.45 -12.08 -6.81
C MET A 238 16.30 -12.54 -5.90
N ALA A 239 15.06 -12.13 -6.18
CA ALA A 239 13.87 -12.55 -5.44
C ALA A 239 13.76 -14.09 -5.36
N ILE A 240 13.96 -14.77 -6.49
CA ILE A 240 13.96 -16.24 -6.57
C ILE A 240 15.15 -16.83 -5.80
N GLY A 241 16.36 -16.32 -6.05
CA GLY A 241 17.59 -16.87 -5.43
C GLY A 241 17.61 -16.72 -3.91
N GLU A 242 17.00 -15.65 -3.41
CA GLU A 242 16.92 -15.36 -1.97
C GLU A 242 15.65 -15.89 -1.32
N CYS A 243 14.72 -16.50 -2.07
CA CYS A 243 13.45 -17.03 -1.55
C CYS A 243 12.63 -15.99 -0.77
N VAL A 244 12.36 -14.82 -1.36
CA VAL A 244 11.42 -13.85 -0.77
C VAL A 244 9.98 -14.31 -0.94
N GLU A 245 9.10 -13.98 0.00
CA GLU A 245 7.71 -14.47 -0.03
C GLU A 245 6.78 -13.61 -0.89
N TYR A 246 7.07 -12.30 -1.00
CA TYR A 246 6.21 -11.36 -1.71
C TYR A 246 6.96 -10.57 -2.77
N LEU A 247 6.26 -10.27 -3.86
CA LEU A 247 6.70 -9.35 -4.88
C LEU A 247 5.66 -8.26 -5.06
N PHE A 248 6.01 -7.03 -4.71
CA PHE A 248 5.16 -5.85 -4.91
C PHE A 248 5.50 -5.24 -6.26
N VAL A 249 4.56 -5.26 -7.21
CA VAL A 249 4.82 -4.82 -8.58
C VAL A 249 4.01 -3.58 -8.89
N SER A 250 4.70 -2.49 -9.21
CA SER A 250 4.10 -1.20 -9.62
C SER A 250 4.01 -1.10 -11.14
N GLY A 251 3.16 -0.20 -11.65
CA GLY A 251 3.05 0.05 -13.10
C GLY A 251 2.32 -1.03 -13.91
N ILE A 252 1.67 -1.99 -13.24
CA ILE A 252 0.83 -2.99 -13.93
C ILE A 252 -0.52 -2.39 -14.26
N GLN A 253 -0.81 -2.29 -15.56
CA GLN A 253 -2.04 -1.66 -16.07
C GLN A 253 -3.14 -2.66 -16.43
N ASN A 254 -2.80 -3.94 -16.66
CA ASN A 254 -3.73 -4.95 -17.16
C ASN A 254 -3.31 -6.37 -16.73
N LYS A 255 -4.17 -7.33 -17.05
CA LYS A 255 -3.94 -8.76 -16.78
C LYS A 255 -2.64 -9.28 -17.40
N GLN A 256 -2.29 -8.86 -18.62
CA GLN A 256 -1.12 -9.37 -19.32
C GLN A 256 0.16 -9.02 -18.57
N GLY A 257 0.25 -7.80 -18.01
CA GLY A 257 1.41 -7.42 -17.20
C GLY A 257 1.64 -8.34 -15.99
N VAL A 258 0.58 -8.80 -15.33
CA VAL A 258 0.71 -9.78 -14.22
C VAL A 258 1.21 -11.13 -14.74
N LEU A 259 0.72 -11.58 -15.90
CA LEU A 259 1.15 -12.83 -16.52
C LEU A 259 2.63 -12.76 -16.94
N ASP A 260 3.07 -11.64 -17.50
CA ASP A 260 4.46 -11.43 -17.87
C ASP A 260 5.40 -11.57 -16.66
N VAL A 261 5.01 -11.02 -15.49
CA VAL A 261 5.78 -11.21 -14.25
C VAL A 261 5.82 -12.69 -13.85
N LYS A 262 4.68 -13.39 -13.92
CA LYS A 262 4.61 -14.84 -13.61
C LYS A 262 5.48 -15.67 -14.55
N ASP A 263 5.49 -15.34 -15.83
CA ASP A 263 6.29 -16.04 -16.84
C ASP A 263 7.79 -15.83 -16.62
N ILE A 264 8.22 -14.63 -16.23
CA ILE A 264 9.63 -14.36 -15.90
C ILE A 264 10.05 -15.08 -14.61
N LEU A 265 9.18 -15.11 -13.59
CA LEU A 265 9.41 -15.87 -12.37
C LEU A 265 9.53 -17.38 -12.66
N GLY A 266 8.70 -17.87 -13.59
CA GLY A 266 8.64 -19.26 -14.01
C GLY A 266 8.37 -20.21 -12.85
N SER A 267 8.65 -21.50 -13.08
CA SER A 267 8.40 -22.54 -12.07
C SER A 267 9.20 -22.36 -10.77
N ARG A 268 10.35 -21.68 -10.82
CA ARG A 268 11.21 -21.43 -9.66
C ARG A 268 10.64 -20.35 -8.72
N GLY A 269 9.85 -19.42 -9.26
CA GLY A 269 9.22 -18.35 -8.50
C GLY A 269 7.75 -18.60 -8.15
N ASN A 270 7.20 -19.79 -8.42
CA ASN A 270 5.78 -20.11 -8.18
C ASN A 270 5.33 -19.95 -6.71
N ALA A 271 6.26 -20.00 -5.76
CA ALA A 271 5.98 -19.80 -4.34
C ALA A 271 5.91 -18.31 -3.93
N ILE A 272 6.41 -17.41 -4.79
CA ILE A 272 6.42 -15.97 -4.53
C ILE A 272 5.04 -15.41 -4.86
N LEU A 273 4.43 -14.74 -3.89
CA LEU A 273 3.10 -14.13 -4.05
C LEU A 273 3.22 -12.76 -4.71
N ILE A 274 2.50 -12.55 -5.80
CA ILE A 274 2.51 -11.28 -6.53
C ILE A 274 1.42 -10.36 -5.97
N VAL A 275 1.84 -9.26 -5.37
CA VAL A 275 0.98 -8.16 -4.92
C VAL A 275 1.06 -7.04 -5.94
N VAL A 276 -0.03 -6.80 -6.67
CA VAL A 276 -0.08 -5.72 -7.66
C VAL A 276 -0.39 -4.41 -6.98
N LYS A 277 0.47 -3.42 -7.17
CA LYS A 277 0.30 -2.06 -6.69
C LYS A 277 -0.50 -1.26 -7.73
N VAL A 278 -1.71 -0.87 -7.35
CA VAL A 278 -2.65 -0.11 -8.17
C VAL A 278 -2.38 1.37 -7.96
N ASP A 279 -1.78 1.99 -8.96
CA ASP A 279 -1.25 3.34 -8.89
C ASP A 279 -1.55 4.20 -10.13
N THR A 280 -2.32 3.69 -11.09
CA THR A 280 -2.71 4.40 -12.34
C THR A 280 -4.20 4.28 -12.60
N GLU A 281 -4.79 5.23 -13.34
CA GLU A 281 -6.20 5.18 -13.75
C GLU A 281 -6.52 3.90 -14.55
N ILE A 282 -5.64 3.54 -15.48
CA ILE A 282 -5.82 2.34 -16.32
C ILE A 282 -5.86 1.05 -15.48
N ALA A 283 -5.03 0.96 -14.44
CA ALA A 283 -5.06 -0.17 -13.52
C ALA A 283 -6.39 -0.23 -12.72
N VAL A 284 -6.97 0.93 -12.41
CA VAL A 284 -8.29 1.02 -11.75
C VAL A 284 -9.40 0.55 -12.69
N GLU A 285 -9.37 0.93 -13.97
CA GLU A 285 -10.34 0.48 -14.97
C GLU A 285 -10.27 -1.05 -15.19
N ASN A 286 -9.07 -1.61 -15.24
CA ASN A 286 -8.83 -3.04 -15.45
C ASN A 286 -8.79 -3.86 -14.14
N ILE A 287 -9.20 -3.30 -13.01
CA ILE A 287 -8.96 -3.92 -11.69
C ILE A 287 -9.58 -5.32 -11.56
N ASP A 288 -10.73 -5.58 -12.20
CA ASP A 288 -11.43 -6.86 -12.09
C ASP A 288 -10.66 -8.02 -12.74
N GLU A 289 -9.89 -7.76 -13.79
CA GLU A 289 -9.04 -8.78 -14.40
C GLU A 289 -7.70 -8.95 -13.68
N ILE A 290 -7.17 -7.87 -13.11
CA ILE A 290 -5.95 -7.89 -12.29
C ILE A 290 -6.20 -8.72 -11.02
N ILE A 291 -7.29 -8.46 -10.28
CA ILE A 291 -7.67 -9.20 -9.06
C ILE A 291 -7.75 -10.72 -9.29
N LYS A 292 -8.23 -11.15 -10.47
CA LYS A 292 -8.38 -12.58 -10.79
C LYS A 292 -7.04 -13.31 -10.84
N ILE A 293 -5.98 -12.63 -11.30
CA ILE A 293 -4.68 -13.25 -11.54
C ILE A 293 -3.66 -12.93 -10.44
N ALA A 294 -3.72 -11.74 -9.85
CA ALA A 294 -2.85 -11.34 -8.75
C ALA A 294 -3.10 -12.15 -7.48
N ASP A 295 -2.08 -12.31 -6.63
CA ASP A 295 -2.22 -12.99 -5.34
C ASP A 295 -2.67 -12.03 -4.24
N GLY A 296 -2.42 -10.73 -4.41
CA GLY A 296 -2.99 -9.66 -3.61
C GLY A 296 -2.96 -8.34 -4.35
N ILE A 297 -3.63 -7.34 -3.78
CA ILE A 297 -3.66 -5.96 -4.30
C ILE A 297 -3.10 -5.02 -3.23
N LEU A 298 -2.35 -4.01 -3.66
CA LEU A 298 -1.98 -2.86 -2.84
C LEU A 298 -2.51 -1.59 -3.51
N ILE A 299 -3.28 -0.77 -2.80
CA ILE A 299 -3.74 0.51 -3.32
C ILE A 299 -2.74 1.59 -2.90
N ASP A 300 -2.11 2.27 -3.87
CA ASP A 300 -1.26 3.43 -3.61
C ASP A 300 -2.09 4.71 -3.74
N ALA A 301 -2.66 5.15 -2.62
CA ALA A 301 -3.49 6.34 -2.59
C ALA A 301 -2.71 7.61 -2.99
N ASP A 302 -1.45 7.70 -2.59
CA ASP A 302 -0.60 8.88 -2.79
C ASP A 302 -0.25 9.05 -4.27
N ARG A 303 -0.10 7.95 -5.01
CA ARG A 303 0.10 8.01 -6.45
C ARG A 303 -1.22 8.21 -7.21
N LEU A 304 -2.31 7.59 -6.78
CA LEU A 304 -3.62 7.76 -7.43
C LEU A 304 -4.15 9.20 -7.37
N VAL A 305 -3.81 10.00 -6.35
CA VAL A 305 -4.22 11.43 -6.31
C VAL A 305 -3.46 12.31 -7.32
N ILE A 306 -2.40 11.80 -7.95
CA ILE A 306 -1.66 12.48 -9.03
C ILE A 306 -2.33 12.18 -10.38
N GLU A 307 -2.82 10.96 -10.54
CA GLU A 307 -3.47 10.47 -11.77
C GLU A 307 -4.96 10.87 -11.83
N LEU A 308 -5.63 10.97 -10.68
CA LEU A 308 -7.08 11.13 -10.60
C LEU A 308 -7.47 12.33 -9.73
N PRO A 309 -8.67 12.90 -9.92
CA PRO A 309 -9.20 13.91 -9.02
C PRO A 309 -9.19 13.42 -7.58
N LYS A 310 -8.46 14.13 -6.70
CA LYS A 310 -8.23 13.75 -5.31
C LYS A 310 -9.52 13.45 -4.53
N GLU A 311 -10.59 14.19 -4.82
CA GLU A 311 -11.91 14.01 -4.20
C GLU A 311 -12.61 12.71 -4.62
N LYS A 312 -12.13 12.00 -5.66
CA LYS A 312 -12.70 10.73 -6.12
C LYS A 312 -11.92 9.50 -5.64
N VAL A 313 -10.67 9.66 -5.18
CA VAL A 313 -9.80 8.52 -4.81
C VAL A 313 -10.41 7.63 -3.74
N PHE A 314 -11.18 8.19 -2.79
CA PHE A 314 -11.85 7.40 -1.75
C PHE A 314 -12.89 6.41 -2.33
N LEU A 315 -13.54 6.74 -3.45
CA LEU A 315 -14.52 5.86 -4.12
C LEU A 315 -13.82 4.61 -4.63
N ILE A 316 -12.65 4.80 -5.23
CA ILE A 316 -11.83 3.74 -5.80
C ILE A 316 -11.30 2.84 -4.70
N GLN A 317 -10.73 3.42 -3.64
CA GLN A 317 -10.24 2.63 -2.50
C GLN A 317 -11.30 1.69 -1.93
N LYS A 318 -12.52 2.20 -1.70
CA LYS A 318 -13.65 1.40 -1.20
C LYS A 318 -14.09 0.33 -2.19
N SER A 319 -14.19 0.68 -3.47
CA SER A 319 -14.59 -0.24 -4.53
C SER A 319 -13.60 -1.40 -4.67
N ILE A 320 -12.31 -1.10 -4.77
CA ILE A 320 -11.24 -2.10 -4.92
C ILE A 320 -11.17 -3.01 -3.69
N ALA A 321 -11.22 -2.45 -2.48
CA ALA A 321 -11.22 -3.25 -1.25
C ALA A 321 -12.42 -4.21 -1.20
N ALA A 322 -13.63 -3.73 -1.54
CA ALA A 322 -14.82 -4.58 -1.60
C ALA A 322 -14.71 -5.69 -2.65
N LYS A 323 -14.16 -5.39 -3.83
CA LYS A 323 -13.90 -6.37 -4.91
C LYS A 323 -12.89 -7.43 -4.49
N CYS A 324 -11.81 -7.05 -3.82
CA CYS A 324 -10.81 -7.97 -3.28
C CYS A 324 -11.42 -8.90 -2.22
N ASN A 325 -12.19 -8.34 -1.29
CA ASN A 325 -12.92 -9.09 -0.28
C ASN A 325 -13.91 -10.08 -0.89
N LEU A 326 -14.65 -9.66 -1.93
CA LEU A 326 -15.56 -10.54 -2.66
C LEU A 326 -14.83 -11.69 -3.38
N ALA A 327 -13.63 -11.43 -3.91
CA ALA A 327 -12.79 -12.42 -4.58
C ALA A 327 -11.99 -13.31 -3.61
N GLY A 328 -11.97 -12.99 -2.30
CA GLY A 328 -11.12 -13.66 -1.32
C GLY A 328 -9.62 -13.40 -1.56
N LYS A 329 -9.28 -12.24 -2.13
CA LYS A 329 -7.90 -11.83 -2.41
C LYS A 329 -7.44 -10.79 -1.37
N PRO A 330 -6.26 -10.98 -0.75
CA PRO A 330 -5.70 -10.00 0.18
C PRO A 330 -5.61 -8.59 -0.41
N ILE A 331 -6.05 -7.61 0.37
CA ILE A 331 -5.95 -6.18 0.03
C ILE A 331 -5.11 -5.42 1.07
N ILE A 332 -4.18 -4.61 0.56
CA ILE A 332 -3.30 -3.75 1.34
C ILE A 332 -3.62 -2.29 1.02
N SER A 333 -3.88 -1.47 2.03
CA SER A 333 -4.06 -0.02 1.86
C SER A 333 -2.85 0.75 2.39
N THR A 334 -2.42 1.79 1.68
CA THR A 334 -1.45 2.76 2.20
C THR A 334 -2.08 3.61 3.30
N SER A 335 -1.41 3.76 4.45
CA SER A 335 -1.86 4.67 5.50
C SER A 335 -1.24 6.06 5.35
N SER A 336 -1.98 7.12 5.66
CA SER A 336 -1.52 8.51 5.52
C SER A 336 -0.57 9.02 6.63
N VAL A 337 0.10 8.15 7.40
CA VAL A 337 0.90 8.55 8.57
C VAL A 337 2.16 9.34 8.17
N ALA A 338 2.07 10.67 8.19
CA ALA A 338 3.10 11.59 7.72
C ALA A 338 4.25 11.77 8.72
N ASN A 339 3.93 11.82 10.03
CA ASN A 339 4.90 12.14 11.08
C ASN A 339 5.29 10.90 11.92
N ALA A 340 6.58 10.79 12.23
CA ALA A 340 7.11 9.69 13.04
C ALA A 340 6.95 9.89 14.56
N THR A 341 6.37 11.01 14.99
CA THR A 341 6.28 11.40 16.42
C THR A 341 4.87 11.39 16.97
N GLU A 342 3.87 11.76 16.17
CA GLU A 342 2.47 11.84 16.60
C GLU A 342 1.55 11.52 15.42
N ILE A 343 0.45 10.83 15.70
CA ILE A 343 -0.62 10.56 14.72
C ILE A 343 -1.75 11.57 14.94
N SER A 344 -2.01 12.38 13.92
CA SER A 344 -3.10 13.35 13.85
C SER A 344 -4.48 12.68 13.83
N LYS A 345 -5.51 13.45 14.18
CA LYS A 345 -6.91 12.99 14.13
C LYS A 345 -7.33 12.50 12.74
N SER A 346 -6.89 13.18 11.68
CA SER A 346 -7.19 12.78 10.29
C SER A 346 -6.58 11.42 9.94
N GLU A 347 -5.35 11.16 10.37
CA GLU A 347 -4.67 9.87 10.13
C GLU A 347 -5.32 8.72 10.91
N VAL A 348 -5.78 8.97 12.14
CA VAL A 348 -6.57 7.98 12.90
C VAL A 348 -7.85 7.61 12.15
N ILE A 349 -8.55 8.61 11.59
CA ILE A 349 -9.78 8.41 10.82
C ILE A 349 -9.50 7.65 9.52
N ASP A 350 -8.41 7.97 8.82
CA ASP A 350 -7.98 7.28 7.59
C ASP A 350 -7.70 5.79 7.84
N ILE A 351 -6.86 5.49 8.82
CA ILE A 351 -6.55 4.11 9.24
C ILE A 351 -7.82 3.36 9.62
N THR A 352 -8.66 3.97 10.45
CA THR A 352 -9.91 3.36 10.91
C THR A 352 -10.83 3.05 9.72
N ASN A 353 -10.98 3.98 8.78
CA ASN A 353 -11.82 3.77 7.60
C ASN A 353 -11.27 2.70 6.66
N SER A 354 -9.95 2.58 6.54
CA SER A 354 -9.30 1.52 5.77
C SER A 354 -9.61 0.14 6.37
N VAL A 355 -9.45 -0.01 7.69
CA VAL A 355 -9.81 -1.26 8.40
C VAL A 355 -11.31 -1.57 8.27
N LEU A 356 -12.17 -0.57 8.47
CA LEU A 356 -13.63 -0.72 8.34
C LEU A 356 -14.09 -1.01 6.90
N SER A 357 -13.27 -0.67 5.89
CA SER A 357 -13.53 -1.04 4.49
C SER A 357 -13.11 -2.48 4.18
N GLY A 358 -12.53 -3.17 5.17
CA GLY A 358 -12.12 -4.57 5.10
C GLY A 358 -10.72 -4.73 4.52
N THR A 359 -9.77 -3.86 4.87
CA THR A 359 -8.38 -4.04 4.46
C THR A 359 -7.69 -5.12 5.30
N ASP A 360 -6.93 -6.02 4.66
CA ASP A 360 -6.22 -7.11 5.33
C ASP A 360 -4.90 -6.64 5.94
N ALA A 361 -4.25 -5.65 5.34
CA ALA A 361 -3.06 -5.05 5.89
C ALA A 361 -2.92 -3.55 5.56
N LEU A 362 -2.16 -2.85 6.39
CA LEU A 362 -1.80 -1.45 6.17
C LEU A 362 -0.33 -1.35 5.84
N LEU A 363 0.00 -0.68 4.73
CA LEU A 363 1.36 -0.27 4.41
C LEU A 363 1.66 1.08 5.05
N LEU A 364 2.61 1.09 5.98
CA LEU A 364 3.11 2.33 6.59
C LEU A 364 4.10 3.02 5.65
N PRO A 365 4.10 4.37 5.62
CA PRO A 365 5.06 5.15 4.84
C PRO A 365 6.51 4.83 5.20
N ARG A 366 7.41 5.04 4.22
CA ARG A 366 8.84 4.71 4.34
C ARG A 366 9.56 5.38 5.52
N ASN A 367 9.02 6.48 6.03
CA ASN A 367 9.64 7.25 7.11
C ASN A 367 9.17 6.81 8.50
N THR A 368 8.21 5.89 8.59
CA THR A 368 7.64 5.42 9.86
C THR A 368 8.54 4.40 10.53
N ASN A 369 9.60 4.89 11.19
CA ASN A 369 10.61 4.10 11.88
C ASN A 369 10.49 4.17 13.41
N ASN A 370 9.25 4.28 13.93
CA ASN A 370 9.00 4.44 15.36
C ASN A 370 8.06 3.34 15.88
N LYS A 371 8.57 2.57 16.85
CA LYS A 371 7.83 1.50 17.54
C LYS A 371 6.50 1.95 18.12
N ASP A 372 6.45 3.13 18.73
CA ASP A 372 5.26 3.60 19.45
C ASP A 372 4.15 4.00 18.48
N ILE A 373 4.51 4.57 17.32
CA ILE A 373 3.59 4.81 16.22
C ILE A 373 2.99 3.49 15.73
N ILE A 374 3.81 2.47 15.48
CA ILE A 374 3.34 1.16 15.00
C ILE A 374 2.42 0.49 16.02
N LYS A 375 2.76 0.59 17.32
CA LYS A 375 1.88 0.12 18.39
C LYS A 375 0.56 0.87 18.41
N PHE A 376 0.58 2.19 18.22
CA PHE A 376 -0.63 2.99 18.21
C PHE A 376 -1.51 2.65 17.01
N VAL A 377 -0.93 2.48 15.81
CA VAL A 377 -1.64 1.94 14.63
C VAL A 377 -2.22 0.56 14.92
N SER A 378 -1.48 -0.31 15.61
CA SER A 378 -1.95 -1.63 16.02
C SER A 378 -3.14 -1.56 16.99
N ILE A 379 -3.17 -0.56 17.89
CA ILE A 379 -4.31 -0.30 18.78
C ILE A 379 -5.52 0.17 17.95
N ILE A 380 -5.33 1.15 17.06
CA ILE A 380 -6.40 1.63 16.17
C ILE A 380 -6.98 0.46 15.36
N CYS A 381 -6.13 -0.40 14.81
CA CYS A 381 -6.58 -1.58 14.07
C CYS A 381 -7.42 -2.52 14.95
N LYS A 382 -7.07 -2.73 16.23
CA LYS A 382 -7.86 -3.57 17.14
C LYS A 382 -9.21 -2.94 17.47
N GLU A 383 -9.22 -1.64 17.74
CA GLU A 383 -10.45 -0.89 18.00
C GLU A 383 -11.36 -0.87 16.77
N ALA A 384 -10.78 -0.74 15.57
CA ALA A 384 -11.50 -0.74 14.31
C ALA A 384 -11.89 -2.16 13.83
N THR A 385 -11.22 -3.21 14.33
CA THR A 385 -11.61 -4.62 14.13
C THR A 385 -12.84 -4.90 15.01
N ILE A 386 -13.92 -4.20 14.69
CA ILE A 386 -15.21 -4.42 15.32
C ILE A 386 -15.87 -5.56 14.57
N PHE A 387 -16.47 -6.48 15.33
CA PHE A 387 -17.26 -7.56 14.75
C PHE A 387 -18.48 -6.94 14.05
N ARG A 388 -18.39 -6.73 12.73
CA ARG A 388 -19.58 -6.48 11.92
C ARG A 388 -20.36 -7.78 11.81
N PRO A 389 -21.65 -7.82 12.14
CA PRO A 389 -22.45 -9.00 11.92
C PRO A 389 -22.35 -9.41 10.45
N SER A 390 -22.03 -10.68 10.21
CA SER A 390 -21.89 -11.34 8.90
C SER A 390 -23.10 -11.18 7.97
N LYS A 391 -24.23 -10.66 8.46
CA LYS A 391 -25.44 -10.40 7.67
C LYS A 391 -25.24 -9.41 6.52
N SER A 392 -24.25 -8.51 6.57
CA SER A 392 -24.00 -7.56 5.49
C SER A 392 -23.13 -8.09 4.35
N PHE A 393 -22.57 -9.30 4.47
CA PHE A 393 -21.69 -9.90 3.45
C PHE A 393 -22.28 -11.15 2.76
N SER A 394 -23.47 -11.61 3.14
CA SER A 394 -24.06 -12.80 2.52
C SER A 394 -24.68 -12.48 1.16
N ARG A 395 -24.23 -13.19 0.11
CA ARG A 395 -25.03 -13.46 -1.08
C ARG A 395 -26.38 -14.04 -0.65
N SER A 396 -27.41 -13.75 -1.45
CA SER A 396 -28.82 -14.13 -1.30
C SER A 396 -29.12 -15.64 -1.36
N ASN A 397 -28.22 -16.51 -0.89
CA ASN A 397 -28.42 -17.95 -0.82
C ASN A 397 -28.24 -18.46 0.62
N GLY A 398 -29.18 -18.07 1.49
CA GLY A 398 -29.99 -19.02 2.26
C GLY A 398 -29.37 -20.05 3.22
N THR A 399 -28.07 -20.07 3.52
CA THR A 399 -27.52 -20.95 4.56
C THR A 399 -26.62 -20.18 5.52
N TYR A 400 -27.12 -20.00 6.73
CA TYR A 400 -26.44 -19.37 7.86
C TYR A 400 -25.50 -20.38 8.51
N ILE A 401 -24.27 -19.97 8.80
CA ILE A 401 -23.45 -20.61 9.84
C ILE A 401 -23.22 -19.53 10.88
N GLN A 402 -23.78 -19.72 12.07
CA GLN A 402 -23.54 -18.84 13.19
C GLN A 402 -22.25 -19.26 13.93
N PRO A 403 -21.52 -18.33 14.57
CA PRO A 403 -20.26 -18.64 15.25
C PRO A 403 -20.38 -19.71 16.37
N TRP A 404 -21.58 -19.97 16.88
CA TRP A 404 -21.86 -21.01 17.87
C TRP A 404 -22.17 -22.40 17.28
N ASP A 405 -22.30 -22.53 15.96
CA ASP A 405 -22.51 -23.83 15.32
C ASP A 405 -21.28 -24.77 15.45
N PHE A 406 -20.14 -24.25 15.92
CA PHE A 406 -18.97 -25.06 16.30
C PHE A 406 -18.96 -25.52 17.77
N CYS A 407 -19.81 -24.97 18.64
CA CYS A 407 -19.74 -25.26 20.08
C CYS A 407 -20.83 -26.20 20.58
N CYS A 408 -21.92 -26.40 19.84
CA CYS A 408 -23.04 -27.27 20.27
C CYS A 408 -23.67 -27.98 19.06
N GLY A 409 -22.95 -28.94 18.47
CA GLY A 409 -23.42 -29.76 17.34
C GLY A 409 -23.15 -31.24 17.51
N GLY A 410 -23.29 -31.76 18.73
CA GLY A 410 -23.17 -33.18 19.04
C GLY A 410 -24.52 -33.78 19.42
N SER A 411 -25.47 -33.86 18.49
CA SER A 411 -26.56 -34.82 18.61
C SER A 411 -26.11 -36.13 17.97
N PHE A 412 -25.65 -37.05 18.81
CA PHE A 412 -25.52 -38.46 18.46
C PHE A 412 -26.86 -38.98 17.93
N LYS A 413 -26.85 -39.45 16.68
CA LYS A 413 -27.63 -40.60 16.24
C LYS A 413 -26.70 -41.57 15.55
#